data_AF-A0A2E0XDF3-F1
#
_entry.id   AF-A0A2E0XDF3-F1
#
_cell.length_a   1.000
_cell.length_b   1.000
_cell.length_c   1.000
_cell.angle_alpha   90.00
_cell.angle_beta   90.00
_cell.angle_gamma   90.00
#
_symmetry.space_group_name_H-M   'P 1'
#
loop_
_entity.id
_entity.type
_entity.pdbx_description
1 polymer ?
#
loop_
_entity_poly.entity_id
_entity_poly.type
_entity_poly.pdbx_seq_one_letter_code
_entity_poly.pdbx_strand_id
1 'polypeptide(L)'
;MGLYDIVHPPMPMMQVTLYGTKGTVVSDFTDNEGGKIKVVFDKMAAKHPLEMTCPPETDTSVYGHGQTVIRYMQHFQQCLDQDLEPSPNVVDGAKSIAVGAAAWESILTGKSVKVFNDF
;
A
#
# COMPACT_ATOMS: atom_id res chain seq x y z
N MET A 1 -12.13 -11.75 3.92
CA MET A 1 -11.03 -12.66 3.52
C MET A 1 -11.45 -13.37 2.25
N GLY A 2 -10.86 -13.04 1.11
CA GLY A 2 -11.07 -13.77 -0.15
C GLY A 2 -9.99 -14.84 -0.32
N LEU A 3 -10.33 -15.94 -1.01
CA LEU A 3 -9.37 -16.98 -1.43
C LEU A 3 -8.65 -16.52 -2.70
N TYR A 4 -7.76 -15.54 -2.55
CA TYR A 4 -6.94 -15.01 -3.63
C TYR A 4 -5.75 -15.95 -3.86
N ASP A 5 -5.99 -17.08 -4.56
CA ASP A 5 -4.97 -17.93 -5.23
C ASP A 5 -5.60 -19.19 -5.85
N ILE A 6 -6.85 -19.52 -5.49
CA ILE A 6 -7.57 -20.66 -6.08
C ILE A 6 -8.18 -20.26 -7.44
N VAL A 7 -8.71 -19.05 -7.52
CA VAL A 7 -9.24 -18.45 -8.75
C VAL A 7 -8.71 -17.03 -8.82
N HIS A 8 -8.01 -16.71 -9.91
CA HIS A 8 -7.47 -15.37 -10.10
C HIS A 8 -8.62 -14.34 -10.21
N PRO A 9 -8.63 -13.28 -9.39
CA PRO A 9 -9.72 -12.31 -9.40
C PRO A 9 -9.71 -11.47 -10.69
N PRO A 10 -10.86 -11.07 -11.24
CA PRO A 10 -10.93 -10.17 -12.40
C PRO A 10 -10.64 -8.69 -12.04
N MET A 11 -10.15 -8.44 -10.82
CA MET A 11 -9.89 -7.13 -10.24
C MET A 11 -8.50 -7.13 -9.62
N PRO A 12 -7.82 -5.97 -9.53
CA PRO A 12 -6.48 -5.89 -8.97
C PRO A 12 -6.42 -6.43 -7.54
N MET A 13 -5.29 -7.04 -7.17
CA MET A 13 -5.09 -7.56 -5.81
C MET A 13 -4.97 -6.44 -4.77
N MET A 14 -4.32 -5.35 -5.15
CA MET A 14 -4.22 -4.14 -4.34
C MET A 14 -4.61 -2.92 -5.17
N GLN A 15 -5.30 -1.99 -4.53
CA GLN A 15 -5.63 -0.70 -5.12
C GLN A 15 -5.53 0.38 -4.04
N VAL A 16 -4.89 1.49 -4.39
CA VAL A 16 -4.83 2.68 -3.54
C VAL A 16 -5.47 3.83 -4.28
N THR A 17 -6.44 4.48 -3.63
CA THR A 17 -7.11 5.67 -4.16
C THR A 17 -6.88 6.85 -3.22
N LEU A 18 -6.32 7.93 -3.75
CA LEU A 18 -6.04 9.16 -3.04
C LEU A 18 -6.96 10.27 -3.56
N TYR A 19 -7.83 10.77 -2.69
CA TYR A 19 -8.70 11.92 -2.98
C TYR A 19 -8.09 13.18 -2.38
N GLY A 20 -7.79 14.15 -3.24
CA GLY A 20 -7.31 15.47 -2.85
C GLY A 20 -8.23 16.58 -3.34
N THR A 21 -8.01 17.80 -2.82
CA THR A 21 -8.80 18.98 -3.20
C THR A 21 -8.58 19.45 -4.64
N LYS A 22 -7.55 18.93 -5.33
CA LYS A 22 -7.18 19.33 -6.70
C LYS A 22 -7.29 18.19 -7.71
N GLY A 23 -7.59 16.98 -7.26
CA GLY A 23 -7.59 15.80 -8.11
C GLY A 23 -7.64 14.50 -7.34
N THR A 24 -7.76 13.41 -8.09
CA THR A 24 -7.81 12.04 -7.58
C THR A 24 -6.74 11.21 -8.27
N VAL A 25 -6.07 10.34 -7.51
CA VAL A 25 -5.13 9.36 -8.02
C VAL A 25 -5.66 7.97 -7.69
N VAL A 26 -5.68 7.07 -8.67
CA VAL A 26 -5.96 5.65 -8.47
C VAL A 26 -4.74 4.88 -8.97
N SER A 27 -4.19 4.02 -8.13
CA SER A 27 -3.13 3.09 -8.51
C SER A 27 -3.60 1.67 -8.24
N ASP A 28 -3.36 0.77 -9.19
CA ASP A 28 -3.56 -0.66 -9.01
C ASP A 28 -2.23 -1.43 -9.02
N PHE A 29 -2.25 -2.61 -8.39
CA PHE A 29 -1.14 -3.53 -8.32
C PHE A 29 -1.66 -4.98 -8.23
N THR A 30 -1.03 -5.86 -9.01
CA THR A 30 -1.23 -7.31 -9.01
C THR A 30 0.15 -7.96 -9.16
N ASP A 31 0.45 -8.95 -8.34
CA ASP A 31 1.74 -9.67 -8.37
C ASP A 31 2.08 -10.15 -9.78
N ASN A 32 3.34 -9.96 -10.19
CA ASN A 32 3.89 -10.32 -11.51
C ASN A 32 3.21 -9.65 -12.73
N GLU A 33 2.25 -8.74 -12.52
CA GLU A 33 1.58 -7.99 -13.57
C GLU A 33 1.94 -6.50 -13.53
N GLY A 34 1.79 -5.82 -14.68
CA GLY A 34 1.99 -4.38 -14.74
C GLY A 34 0.87 -3.63 -14.05
N GLY A 35 1.20 -2.52 -13.38
CA GLY A 35 0.23 -1.63 -12.75
C GLY A 35 -0.15 -0.44 -13.62
N LYS A 36 -1.23 0.24 -13.27
CA LYS A 36 -1.68 1.50 -13.86
C LYS A 36 -1.89 2.54 -12.77
N ILE A 37 -1.35 3.72 -13.02
CA ILE A 37 -1.63 4.92 -12.23
C ILE A 37 -2.48 5.84 -13.09
N LYS A 38 -3.65 6.22 -12.58
CA LYS A 38 -4.57 7.16 -13.20
C LYS A 38 -4.69 8.41 -12.36
N VAL A 39 -4.49 9.57 -12.97
CA VAL A 39 -4.59 10.87 -12.31
C VAL A 39 -5.64 11.72 -13.01
N VAL A 40 -6.62 12.21 -12.26
CA VAL A 40 -7.60 13.18 -12.75
C VAL A 40 -7.41 14.47 -11.98
N PHE A 41 -7.12 15.56 -12.69
CA PHE A 41 -7.06 16.90 -12.12
C PHE A 41 -8.36 17.65 -12.33
N ASP A 42 -8.88 18.26 -11.27
CA ASP A 42 -10.19 18.92 -11.32
C ASP A 42 -10.17 20.19 -12.19
N LYS A 43 -9.01 20.85 -12.29
CA LYS A 43 -8.80 22.07 -13.10
C LYS A 43 -8.52 21.81 -14.58
N MET A 44 -8.39 20.55 -15.01
CA MET A 44 -8.24 20.25 -16.43
C MET A 44 -9.62 20.18 -17.08
N ALA A 45 -9.84 20.98 -18.12
CA ALA A 45 -11.16 21.18 -18.75
C ALA A 45 -11.83 19.88 -19.18
N ALA A 46 -11.06 18.90 -19.66
CA ALA A 46 -11.58 17.64 -20.16
C ALA A 46 -11.70 16.53 -19.08
N LYS A 47 -11.18 16.76 -17.86
CA LYS A 47 -11.08 15.79 -16.74
C LYS A 47 -10.70 14.36 -17.15
N HIS A 48 -9.97 14.21 -18.27
CA HIS A 48 -9.53 12.90 -18.73
C HIS A 48 -8.41 12.38 -17.82
N PRO A 49 -8.43 11.08 -17.49
CA PRO A 49 -7.37 10.49 -16.70
C PRO A 49 -6.07 10.53 -17.49
N LEU A 50 -5.04 11.12 -16.88
CA LEU A 50 -3.66 10.91 -17.29
C LEU A 50 -3.26 9.52 -16.80
N GLU A 51 -2.86 8.66 -17.71
CA GLU A 51 -2.49 7.28 -17.40
C GLU A 51 -0.98 7.08 -17.52
N MET A 52 -0.41 6.40 -16.53
CA MET A 52 0.96 5.93 -16.54
C MET A 52 0.95 4.43 -16.26
N THR A 53 1.64 3.66 -17.10
CA THR A 53 1.83 2.23 -16.89
C THR A 53 3.11 1.98 -16.10
N CYS A 54 3.01 1.18 -15.06
CA CYS A 54 4.15 0.67 -14.30
C CYS A 54 4.47 -0.74 -14.83
N PRO A 55 5.72 -1.02 -15.22
CA PRO A 55 6.10 -2.36 -15.66
C PRO A 55 5.95 -3.36 -14.49
N PRO A 56 5.71 -4.65 -14.79
CA PRO A 56 5.66 -5.68 -13.76
C PRO A 56 7.02 -5.82 -13.06
N GLU A 57 7.02 -6.02 -11.73
CA GLU A 57 8.19 -6.50 -11.00
C GLU A 57 8.24 -8.03 -11.13
N THR A 58 9.01 -8.54 -12.10
CA THR A 58 9.13 -10.00 -12.39
C THR A 58 10.48 -10.57 -11.92
N ASP A 59 10.77 -10.46 -10.62
CA ASP A 59 11.99 -11.07 -10.09
C ASP A 59 11.82 -12.58 -9.82
N THR A 60 12.89 -13.24 -9.35
CA THR A 60 12.88 -14.68 -9.03
C THR A 60 12.20 -15.01 -7.70
N SER A 61 11.62 -14.04 -6.99
CA SER A 61 10.84 -14.29 -5.79
C SER A 61 9.45 -14.83 -6.15
N VAL A 62 8.80 -15.47 -5.18
CA VAL A 62 7.52 -16.18 -5.39
C VAL A 62 6.38 -15.24 -5.83
N TYR A 63 6.48 -13.93 -5.58
CA TYR A 63 5.39 -12.95 -5.81
C TYR A 63 5.86 -11.63 -6.44
N GLY A 64 7.06 -11.56 -7.00
CA GLY A 64 7.58 -10.32 -7.60
C GLY A 64 7.96 -9.22 -6.60
N HIS A 65 8.04 -9.52 -5.30
CA HIS A 65 8.36 -8.56 -4.23
C HIS A 65 9.82 -8.61 -3.76
N GLY A 66 10.66 -9.47 -4.34
CA GLY A 66 12.05 -9.66 -3.93
C GLY A 66 12.86 -8.36 -3.97
N GLN A 67 12.70 -7.55 -5.01
CA GLN A 67 13.34 -6.23 -5.09
C GLN A 67 12.85 -5.29 -3.99
N THR A 68 11.55 -5.31 -3.68
CA THR A 68 10.98 -4.56 -2.56
C THR A 68 11.58 -5.00 -1.22
N VAL A 69 11.70 -6.31 -0.97
CA VAL A 69 12.33 -6.85 0.24
C VAL A 69 13.82 -6.47 0.31
N ILE A 70 14.56 -6.57 -0.80
CA ILE A 70 15.97 -6.16 -0.85
C ILE A 70 16.13 -4.69 -0.46
N ARG A 71 15.26 -3.80 -0.97
CA ARG A 71 15.26 -2.37 -0.60
C ARG A 71 15.06 -2.18 0.91
N TYR A 72 14.13 -2.91 1.52
CA TYR A 72 13.93 -2.85 2.98
C TYR A 72 15.13 -3.36 3.76
N MET A 73 15.75 -4.46 3.33
CA MET A 73 16.93 -5.02 4.00
C MET A 73 18.16 -4.11 3.88
N GLN A 74 18.33 -3.44 2.73
CA GLN A 74 19.39 -2.45 2.55
C GLN A 74 19.21 -1.25 3.49
N HIS A 75 17.97 -0.73 3.61
CA HIS A 75 17.67 0.35 4.55
C HIS A 75 17.94 -0.08 6.00
N PHE A 76 17.51 -1.29 6.37
CA PHE A 76 17.78 -1.85 7.70
C PHE A 76 19.28 -1.94 8.00
N GLN A 77 20.07 -2.47 7.06
CA GLN A 77 21.53 -2.52 7.20
C GLN A 77 22.12 -1.11 7.35
N GLN A 78 21.68 -0.15 6.53
CA GLN A 78 22.16 1.22 6.60
C GLN A 78 21.92 1.84 7.98
N CYS A 79 20.74 1.61 8.57
CA CYS A 79 20.43 2.08 9.93
C CYS A 79 21.39 1.51 10.97
N LEU A 80 21.79 0.24 10.85
CA LEU A 80 22.76 -0.39 11.75
C LEU A 80 24.17 0.17 11.55
N ASP A 81 24.62 0.30 10.30
CA ASP A 81 25.98 0.72 9.95
C ASP A 81 26.22 2.20 10.25
N GLN A 82 25.17 3.04 10.18
CA GLN A 82 25.27 4.51 10.24
C GLN A 82 24.56 5.11 11.47
N ASP A 83 24.03 4.29 12.38
CA ASP A 83 23.27 4.74 13.56
C ASP A 83 22.11 5.69 13.18
N LEU A 84 21.29 5.26 12.23
CA LEU A 84 20.13 6.02 11.75
C LEU A 84 18.82 5.47 12.32
N GLU A 85 17.87 6.36 12.55
CA GLU A 85 16.49 5.96 12.89
C GLU A 85 15.84 5.21 11.71
N PRO A 86 15.27 4.01 11.93
CA PRO A 86 14.58 3.28 10.88
C PRO A 86 13.32 4.04 10.40
N SER A 87 12.93 3.80 9.14
CA SER A 87 11.71 4.36 8.56
C SER A 87 11.09 3.26 7.68
N PRO A 88 9.95 2.67 8.08
CA PRO A 88 9.14 2.99 9.27
C PRO A 88 9.85 2.67 10.59
N ASN A 89 9.52 3.40 11.66
CA ASN A 89 10.06 3.18 13.00
C ASN A 89 9.11 2.40 13.93
N VAL A 90 9.48 2.28 15.21
CA VAL A 90 8.67 1.59 16.22
C VAL A 90 7.29 2.22 16.42
N VAL A 91 7.18 3.55 16.34
CA VAL A 91 5.92 4.27 16.49
C VAL A 91 5.01 4.01 15.28
N ASP A 92 5.57 4.00 14.06
CA ASP A 92 4.81 3.65 12.85
C ASP A 92 4.26 2.21 12.92
N GLY A 93 5.07 1.28 13.42
CA GLY A 93 4.66 -0.09 13.69
C GLY A 93 3.55 -0.17 14.74
N ALA A 94 3.69 0.52 15.87
CA ALA A 94 2.69 0.53 16.94
C ALA A 94 1.34 1.08 16.47
N LYS A 95 1.35 2.16 15.67
CA LYS A 95 0.14 2.73 15.05
C LYS A 95 -0.54 1.73 14.10
N SER A 96 0.23 1.01 13.30
CA SER A 96 -0.30 -0.01 12.39
C SER A 96 -1.02 -1.13 13.14
N ILE A 97 -0.43 -1.62 14.24
CA ILE A 97 -1.04 -2.64 15.09
C ILE A 97 -2.31 -2.10 15.79
N ALA A 98 -2.29 -0.85 16.28
CA ALA A 98 -3.45 -0.25 16.92
C ALA A 98 -4.66 -0.12 16.00
N VAL A 99 -4.45 0.18 14.72
CA VAL A 99 -5.52 0.17 13.70
C VAL A 99 -6.07 -1.25 13.53
N GLY A 100 -5.21 -2.26 13.42
CA GLY A 100 -5.62 -3.66 13.30
C GLY A 100 -6.45 -4.13 14.51
N ALA A 101 -6.02 -3.78 15.72
CA ALA A 101 -6.74 -4.11 16.96
C ALA A 101 -8.13 -3.45 17.03
N ALA A 102 -8.22 -2.16 16.69
CA ALA A 102 -9.50 -1.44 16.66
C ALA A 102 -10.44 -1.97 15.57
N ALA A 103 -9.90 -2.36 14.40
CA ALA A 103 -10.68 -2.99 13.34
C ALA A 103 -11.23 -4.35 13.78
N TRP A 104 -10.42 -5.15 14.47
CA TRP A 104 -10.85 -6.43 15.04
C TRP A 104 -11.99 -6.25 16.06
N GLU A 105 -11.85 -5.31 16.99
CA GLU A 105 -12.91 -4.99 17.97
C GLU A 105 -14.19 -4.46 17.28
N SER A 106 -14.04 -3.62 16.27
CA SER A 106 -15.15 -3.11 15.46
C SER A 106 -15.94 -4.23 14.79
N ILE A 107 -15.25 -5.22 14.21
CA ILE A 107 -15.89 -6.40 13.60
C ILE A 107 -16.69 -7.20 14.64
N LEU A 108 -16.12 -7.44 15.82
CA LEU A 108 -16.77 -8.23 16.87
C LEU A 108 -17.98 -7.51 17.49
N THR A 109 -17.90 -6.20 17.65
CA THR A 109 -18.93 -5.41 18.35
C THR A 109 -19.97 -4.79 17.41
N GLY A 110 -19.67 -4.69 16.12
CA GLY A 110 -20.47 -3.97 15.13
C GLY A 110 -20.49 -2.45 15.34
N LYS A 111 -19.55 -1.90 16.12
CA LYS A 111 -19.50 -0.47 16.49
C LYS A 111 -18.22 0.18 16.00
N SER A 112 -18.27 1.49 15.81
CA SER A 112 -17.06 2.29 15.59
C SER A 112 -16.18 2.28 16.84
N VAL A 113 -14.90 1.92 16.68
CA VAL A 113 -13.89 1.92 17.75
C VAL A 113 -12.87 3.02 17.48
N LYS A 114 -12.52 3.80 18.50
CA LYS A 114 -11.50 4.84 18.40
C LYS A 114 -10.12 4.19 18.42
N VAL A 115 -9.32 4.43 17.39
CA VAL A 115 -7.93 3.96 17.33
C VAL A 115 -7.09 4.71 18.36
N PHE A 116 -6.28 3.97 19.13
CA PHE A 116 -5.28 4.54 20.03
C PHE A 116 -4.07 5.04 19.22
N ASN A 117 -3.62 6.27 19.48
CA ASN A 117 -2.59 6.94 18.66
C ASN A 117 -1.63 7.83 19.46
N ASP A 118 -1.58 7.66 20.78
CA ASP A 118 -0.76 8.46 21.72
C ASP A 118 0.42 7.60 22.20
N PHE A 119 1.49 7.54 21.41
CA PHE A 119 2.66 6.68 21.59
C PHE A 119 3.92 7.49 21.86
#